data_AF-A0A9D0W1J1-F1
#
_entry.id   AF-A0A9D0W1J1-F1
#
_cell.length_a   1.000
_cell.length_b   1.000
_cell.length_c   1.000
_cell.angle_alpha   90.00
_cell.angle_beta   90.00
_cell.angle_gamma   90.00
#
_symmetry.space_group_name_H-M   'P 1'
#
loop_
_entity.id
_entity.type
_entity.pdbx_description
1 polymer ?
#
loop_
_entity_poly.entity_id
_entity_poly.type
_entity_poly.pdbx_seq_one_letter_code
_entity_poly.pdbx_strand_id
1 'polypeptide(L)'
;MAKLIPSLNSCLRRMQAGERRFARRLESHLEDDYLCWYELPVGKRQRYADFIILHPRRGLLLLEIKDWKLETIQKMDKVSATLITEQGIKVVSNPLEQVRQVSYQLVNRLESDPQLIAPSGRYRGKLLFPYGYGVVLSNILRRQFDETDLQEVLPPHQV
;
A
#
# COMPACT_ATOMS: atom_id res chain seq x y z
N MET A 1 2.56 -19.85 6.61
CA MET A 1 1.98 -18.54 6.95
C MET A 1 3.02 -17.50 6.61
N ALA A 2 2.63 -16.42 5.93
CA ALA A 2 3.54 -15.35 5.57
C ALA A 2 4.29 -14.78 6.78
N LYS A 3 5.53 -14.35 6.55
CA LYS A 3 6.38 -13.77 7.59
C LYS A 3 6.16 -12.26 7.67
N LEU A 4 5.50 -11.81 8.74
CA LEU A 4 5.38 -10.39 9.04
C LEU A 4 6.64 -9.85 9.73
N ILE A 5 7.14 -8.71 9.26
CA ILE A 5 8.36 -8.05 9.74
C ILE A 5 8.03 -6.59 10.09
N PRO A 6 8.11 -6.16 11.36
CA PRO A 6 8.38 -7.00 12.52
C PRO A 6 7.20 -7.95 12.83
N SER A 7 7.42 -8.95 13.69
CA SER A 7 6.38 -9.95 14.02
C SER A 7 5.08 -9.29 14.48
N LEU A 8 3.92 -9.86 14.13
CA LEU A 8 2.60 -9.28 14.38
C LEU A 8 2.44 -8.81 15.84
N ASN A 9 2.75 -9.69 16.80
CA ASN A 9 2.62 -9.40 18.23
C ASN A 9 3.40 -8.16 18.69
N SER A 10 4.51 -7.83 18.02
CA SER A 10 5.34 -6.66 18.36
C SER A 10 4.78 -5.32 17.83
N CYS A 11 3.98 -5.34 16.77
CA CYS A 11 3.42 -4.13 16.14
C CYS A 11 1.91 -3.94 16.38
N LEU A 12 1.19 -4.94 16.90
CA LEU A 12 -0.26 -4.86 17.16
C LEU A 12 -0.73 -3.63 17.95
N ARG A 13 0.12 -3.09 18.84
CA ARG A 13 -0.20 -1.90 19.66
C ARG A 13 -0.05 -0.59 18.91
N ARG A 14 0.75 -0.56 17.84
CA ARG A 14 0.99 0.62 16.99
C ARG A 14 -0.01 0.70 15.82
N MET A 15 -0.51 -0.46 15.38
CA MET A 15 -1.46 -0.57 14.29
C MET A 15 -2.84 0.04 14.62
N GLN A 16 -3.35 0.80 13.67
CA GLN A 16 -4.75 1.18 13.59
C GLN A 16 -5.64 -0.04 13.37
N ALA A 17 -6.95 0.12 13.59
CA ALA A 17 -7.89 -1.00 13.51
C ALA A 17 -7.91 -1.65 12.12
N GLY A 18 -7.86 -0.85 11.05
CA GLY A 18 -7.80 -1.32 9.67
C GLY A 18 -6.54 -2.14 9.37
N GLU A 19 -5.38 -1.59 9.72
CA GLU A 19 -4.06 -2.24 9.53
C GLU A 19 -3.98 -3.57 10.30
N ARG A 20 -4.46 -3.60 11.54
CA ARG A 20 -4.47 -4.82 12.36
C ARG A 20 -5.35 -5.91 11.75
N ARG A 21 -6.51 -5.56 11.18
CA ARG A 21 -7.36 -6.53 10.47
C ARG A 21 -6.66 -7.03 9.22
N PHE A 22 -5.99 -6.14 8.47
CA PHE A 22 -5.27 -6.50 7.25
C PHE A 22 -4.08 -7.42 7.55
N ALA A 23 -3.25 -7.09 8.55
CA ALA A 23 -2.09 -7.90 8.95
C ALA A 23 -2.49 -9.33 9.34
N ARG A 24 -3.58 -9.51 10.08
CA ARG A 24 -4.13 -10.84 10.42
C ARG A 24 -4.58 -11.61 9.17
N ARG A 25 -5.14 -10.94 8.17
CA ARG A 25 -5.52 -11.57 6.90
C ARG A 25 -4.29 -12.01 6.11
N LEU A 26 -3.24 -11.18 6.06
CA LEU A 26 -1.97 -11.56 5.43
C LEU A 26 -1.41 -12.83 6.07
N GLU A 27 -1.30 -12.87 7.41
CA GLU A 27 -0.76 -14.02 8.14
C GLU A 27 -1.56 -15.32 7.89
N SER A 28 -2.89 -15.21 7.84
CA SER A 28 -3.79 -16.37 7.70
C SER A 28 -4.00 -16.86 6.26
N HIS A 29 -3.92 -15.99 5.27
CA HIS A 29 -4.27 -16.33 3.87
C HIS A 29 -3.07 -16.41 2.93
N LEU A 30 -1.91 -15.85 3.30
CA LEU A 30 -0.71 -15.93 2.49
C LEU A 30 0.18 -17.12 2.88
N GLU A 31 0.78 -17.70 1.84
CA GLU A 31 1.77 -18.78 1.90
C GLU A 31 3.05 -18.32 2.62
N ASP A 32 3.90 -19.25 3.04
CA ASP A 32 5.10 -18.98 3.84
C ASP A 32 6.27 -18.33 3.07
N ASP A 33 6.20 -18.31 1.74
CA ASP A 33 7.16 -17.65 0.86
C ASP A 33 6.93 -16.13 0.72
N TYR A 34 5.85 -15.61 1.31
CA TYR A 34 5.60 -14.17 1.39
C TYR A 34 6.35 -13.52 2.55
N LEU A 35 7.07 -12.44 2.24
CA LEU A 35 7.62 -11.51 3.22
C LEU A 35 6.75 -10.25 3.26
N CYS A 36 6.24 -9.89 4.43
CA CYS A 36 5.38 -8.73 4.61
C CYS A 36 6.01 -7.76 5.61
N TRP A 37 6.45 -6.60 5.17
CA TRP A 37 6.93 -5.54 6.06
C TRP A 37 5.80 -4.59 6.45
N TYR A 38 5.76 -4.20 7.72
CA TYR A 38 4.87 -3.17 8.24
C TYR A 38 5.67 -1.92 8.65
N GLU A 39 5.21 -0.73 8.23
CA GLU A 39 5.83 0.57 8.53
C GLU A 39 7.34 0.62 8.20
N LEU A 40 7.76 0.11 7.04
CA LEU A 40 9.16 0.20 6.64
C LEU A 40 9.45 1.61 6.07
N PRO A 41 10.39 2.38 6.63
CA PRO A 41 10.72 3.69 6.11
C PRO A 41 11.35 3.58 4.72
N VAL A 42 10.77 4.27 3.74
CA VAL A 42 11.36 4.41 2.40
C VAL A 42 12.04 5.77 2.25
N GLY A 43 13.33 5.74 1.91
CA GLY A 43 14.13 6.93 1.62
C GLY A 43 14.53 7.76 2.85
N LYS A 44 15.18 8.92 2.61
CA LYS A 44 15.67 9.82 3.67
C LYS A 44 14.57 10.65 4.35
N ARG A 45 13.39 10.78 3.72
CA ARG A 45 12.26 11.60 4.20
C ARG A 45 11.13 10.78 4.85
N GLN A 46 11.38 9.52 5.24
CA GLN A 46 10.44 8.69 6.00
C GLN A 46 9.00 8.74 5.44
N ARG A 47 8.84 8.49 4.13
CA ARG A 47 7.49 8.22 3.62
C ARG A 47 7.23 6.73 3.77
N TYR A 48 6.11 6.41 4.39
CA TYR A 48 5.72 5.04 4.72
C TYR A 48 4.61 4.63 3.76
N ALA A 49 4.75 3.43 3.19
CA ALA A 49 3.60 2.62 2.85
C ALA A 49 3.34 1.75 4.07
N ASP A 50 2.07 1.53 4.41
CA ASP A 50 1.71 0.76 5.59
C ASP A 50 2.22 -0.69 5.47
N PHE A 51 2.09 -1.29 4.29
CA PHE A 51 2.61 -2.63 4.00
C PHE A 51 3.45 -2.71 2.73
N ILE A 52 4.52 -3.48 2.79
CA ILE A 52 5.30 -3.91 1.62
C ILE A 52 5.28 -5.43 1.60
N ILE A 53 4.81 -6.04 0.51
CA ILE A 53 4.67 -7.48 0.35
C ILE A 53 5.60 -7.92 -0.78
N LEU A 54 6.47 -8.89 -0.50
CA LEU A 54 7.35 -9.52 -1.49
C LEU A 54 7.01 -10.99 -1.61
N HIS A 55 6.85 -11.46 -2.84
CA HIS A 55 6.82 -12.87 -3.16
C HIS A 55 7.87 -13.17 -4.24
N PRO A 56 8.75 -14.16 -4.06
CA PRO A 56 9.91 -14.41 -4.93
C PRO A 56 9.58 -14.52 -6.42
N ARG A 57 8.40 -15.04 -6.77
CA ARG A 57 7.96 -15.23 -8.18
C ARG A 57 6.94 -14.20 -8.68
N ARG A 58 6.42 -13.34 -7.81
CA ARG A 58 5.34 -12.37 -8.15
C ARG A 58 5.78 -10.93 -7.97
N GLY A 59 6.93 -10.70 -7.33
CA GLY A 59 7.51 -9.38 -7.16
C GLY A 59 7.00 -8.65 -5.92
N LEU A 60 6.99 -7.33 -6.00
CA LEU A 60 6.79 -6.42 -4.87
C LEU A 60 5.42 -5.71 -4.95
N LEU A 61 4.70 -5.63 -3.84
CA LEU A 61 3.43 -4.92 -3.75
C LEU A 61 3.44 -3.97 -2.55
N LEU A 62 3.22 -2.68 -2.78
CA LEU A 62 3.10 -1.68 -1.73
C LEU A 62 1.64 -1.32 -1.50
N LEU A 63 1.20 -1.30 -0.24
CA LEU A 63 -0.18 -1.03 0.11
C LEU A 63 -0.28 0.06 1.17
N GLU A 64 -1.18 1.02 0.91
CA GLU A 64 -1.65 1.98 1.89
C GLU A 64 -3.00 1.52 2.43
N ILE A 65 -3.16 1.47 3.75
CA ILE A 65 -4.41 1.10 4.39
C ILE A 65 -5.12 2.37 4.85
N LYS A 66 -6.42 2.45 4.55
CA LYS A 66 -7.30 3.48 5.12
C LYS A 66 -8.48 2.84 5.81
N ASP A 67 -8.82 3.38 6.97
CA ASP A 67 -9.99 2.99 7.77
C ASP A 67 -11.13 4.00 7.64
N TRP A 68 -11.15 4.74 6.54
CA TRP A 68 -12.21 5.68 6.23
C TRP A 68 -13.54 4.96 6.05
N LYS A 69 -14.61 5.59 6.54
CA LYS A 69 -15.97 5.18 6.23
C LYS A 69 -16.45 5.95 5.00
N LEU A 70 -17.29 5.32 4.19
CA LEU A 70 -17.79 5.96 2.97
C LEU A 70 -18.48 7.31 3.26
N GLU A 71 -19.28 7.37 4.32
CA GLU A 71 -19.98 8.59 4.79
C GLU A 71 -19.05 9.74 5.20
N THR A 72 -17.78 9.45 5.50
CA THR A 72 -16.79 10.47 5.88
C THR A 72 -16.07 11.07 4.68
N ILE A 73 -16.17 10.46 3.49
CA ILE A 73 -15.52 10.94 2.28
C ILE A 73 -16.46 11.96 1.61
N GLN A 74 -16.12 13.24 1.68
CA GLN A 74 -16.91 14.29 1.04
C GLN A 74 -16.62 14.39 -0.46
N LYS A 75 -15.34 14.30 -0.84
CA LYS A 75 -14.88 14.34 -2.23
C LYS A 75 -13.50 13.71 -2.33
N MET A 76 -13.21 13.10 -3.47
CA MET A 76 -11.85 12.63 -3.80
C MET A 76 -11.52 12.96 -5.26
N ASP A 77 -10.27 13.36 -5.51
CA ASP A 77 -9.69 13.48 -6.85
C ASP A 77 -8.34 12.74 -6.89
N LYS A 78 -7.64 12.77 -8.04
CA LYS A 78 -6.37 12.05 -8.22
C LYS A 78 -5.24 12.53 -7.31
N VAL A 79 -5.39 13.68 -6.64
CA VAL A 79 -4.35 14.31 -5.82
C VAL A 79 -4.70 14.30 -4.33
N SER A 80 -5.98 14.52 -4.00
CA SER A 80 -6.44 14.75 -2.64
C SER A 80 -7.78 14.08 -2.33
N ALA A 81 -8.04 13.91 -1.03
CA ALA A 81 -9.32 13.50 -0.48
C ALA A 81 -9.75 14.50 0.60
N THR A 82 -11.01 14.91 0.55
CA THR A 82 -11.64 15.76 1.55
C THR A 82 -12.51 14.89 2.45
N LEU A 83 -12.19 14.88 3.73
CA LEU A 83 -12.82 14.04 4.75
C LEU A 83 -13.58 14.90 5.75
N ILE A 84 -14.73 14.41 6.21
CA ILE A 84 -15.51 14.96 7.31
C ILE A 84 -15.07 14.23 8.57
N THR A 85 -14.45 14.96 9.51
CA THR A 85 -14.04 14.42 10.82
C THR A 85 -14.81 15.11 11.95
N GLU A 86 -14.70 14.59 13.16
CA GLU A 86 -15.30 15.20 14.36
C GLU A 86 -14.81 16.64 14.62
N GLN A 87 -13.59 16.95 14.16
CA GLN A 87 -12.96 18.27 14.27
C GLN A 87 -13.23 19.17 13.05
N GLY A 88 -14.03 18.72 12.08
CA GLY A 88 -14.38 19.46 10.87
C GLY A 88 -13.83 18.85 9.59
N ILE A 89 -13.77 19.66 8.52
CA ILE A 89 -13.32 19.21 7.21
C ILE A 89 -11.78 19.14 7.19
N LYS A 90 -11.24 17.99 6.78
CA LYS A 90 -9.81 17.77 6.63
C LYS A 90 -9.48 17.36 5.20
N VAL A 91 -8.53 18.06 4.59
CA VAL A 91 -7.99 17.69 3.27
C VAL A 91 -6.69 16.92 3.46
N VAL A 92 -6.60 15.74 2.85
CA VAL A 92 -5.43 14.86 2.87
C VAL A 92 -5.03 14.48 1.44
N SER A 93 -3.82 13.95 1.26
CA SER A 93 -3.42 13.41 -0.05
C SER A 93 -4.25 12.17 -0.39
N ASN A 94 -4.52 11.96 -1.68
CA ASN A 94 -5.13 10.72 -2.15
C ASN A 94 -4.20 9.54 -1.76
N PRO A 95 -4.70 8.50 -1.09
CA PRO A 95 -3.88 7.39 -0.61
C PRO A 95 -3.18 6.63 -1.75
N LEU A 96 -3.81 6.55 -2.92
CA LEU A 96 -3.23 5.91 -4.09
C LEU A 96 -2.04 6.72 -4.65
N GLU A 97 -2.17 8.05 -4.65
CA GLU A 97 -1.06 8.93 -5.04
C GLU A 97 0.08 8.84 -4.02
N GLN A 98 -0.22 8.80 -2.72
CA GLN A 98 0.77 8.62 -1.67
C GLN A 98 1.58 7.33 -1.86
N VAL A 99 0.92 6.18 -2.01
CA VAL A 99 1.60 4.89 -2.17
C VAL A 99 2.36 4.82 -3.51
N ARG A 100 1.84 5.44 -4.58
CA ARG A 100 2.54 5.55 -5.87
C ARG A 100 3.88 6.27 -5.73
N GLN A 101 3.88 7.41 -5.02
CA GLN A 101 5.10 8.19 -4.77
C GLN A 101 6.11 7.40 -3.93
N VAL A 102 5.66 6.71 -2.89
CA VAL A 102 6.51 5.83 -2.08
C VAL A 102 7.10 4.71 -2.93
N SER A 103 6.29 4.07 -3.78
CA SER A 103 6.69 2.99 -4.67
C SER A 103 7.80 3.41 -5.60
N TYR A 104 7.70 4.58 -6.24
CA TYR A 104 8.74 5.07 -7.13
C TYR A 104 10.04 5.41 -6.40
N GLN A 105 9.98 5.94 -5.18
CA GLN A 105 11.18 6.17 -4.37
C GLN A 105 11.87 4.86 -4.01
N LEU A 106 11.10 3.82 -3.67
CA LEU A 106 11.65 2.50 -3.37
C LEU A 106 12.27 1.88 -4.62
N VAL A 107 11.55 1.86 -5.74
CA VAL A 107 12.02 1.30 -7.01
C VAL A 107 13.30 1.99 -7.45
N ASN A 108 13.37 3.32 -7.44
CA ASN A 108 14.59 4.05 -7.82
C ASN A 108 15.79 3.69 -6.92
N ARG A 109 15.55 3.40 -5.63
CA ARG A 109 16.61 2.97 -4.71
C ARG A 109 17.04 1.53 -5.02
N LEU A 110 16.10 0.63 -5.29
CA LEU A 110 16.40 -0.76 -5.66
C LEU A 110 17.12 -0.83 -7.01
N GLU A 111 16.78 0.04 -7.97
CA GLU A 111 17.43 0.14 -9.29
C GLU A 111 18.90 0.61 -9.22
N SER A 112 19.38 1.06 -8.05
CA SER A 112 20.82 1.33 -7.84
C SER A 112 21.66 0.08 -7.54
N ASP A 113 21.02 -1.05 -7.23
CA ASP A 113 21.71 -2.31 -6.93
C ASP A 113 21.85 -3.17 -8.20
N PRO A 114 23.08 -3.44 -8.67
CA PRO A 114 23.32 -4.29 -9.84
C PRO A 114 22.72 -5.69 -9.74
N GLN A 115 22.50 -6.23 -8.53
CA GLN A 115 21.91 -7.56 -8.35
C GLN A 115 20.39 -7.58 -8.56
N LEU A 116 19.74 -6.41 -8.50
CA LEU A 116 18.29 -6.29 -8.60
C LEU A 116 17.81 -5.82 -9.97
N ILE A 117 18.73 -5.43 -10.86
CA ILE A 117 18.41 -4.87 -12.19
C ILE A 117 18.79 -5.80 -13.34
N ALA A 118 18.09 -5.65 -14.46
CA ALA A 118 18.46 -6.35 -15.68
C ALA A 118 19.81 -5.80 -16.21
N PRO A 119 20.81 -6.67 -16.44
CA PRO A 119 22.14 -6.23 -16.87
C PRO A 119 22.17 -5.81 -18.34
N SER A 120 21.23 -6.30 -19.17
CA SER A 120 21.18 -6.07 -20.60
C SER A 120 19.75 -6.24 -21.16
N GLY A 121 19.57 -5.99 -22.46
CA GLY A 121 18.29 -6.10 -23.15
C GLY A 121 17.35 -4.92 -22.94
N ARG A 122 16.07 -5.10 -23.30
CA ARG A 122 15.04 -4.04 -23.30
C ARG A 122 14.83 -3.39 -21.92
N TYR A 123 15.05 -4.14 -20.84
CA TYR A 123 14.82 -3.71 -19.47
C TYR A 123 16.11 -3.31 -18.74
N ARG A 124 17.22 -3.07 -19.46
CA ARG A 124 18.50 -2.73 -18.84
C ARG A 124 18.36 -1.57 -17.84
N GLY A 125 18.84 -1.78 -16.61
CA GLY A 125 18.73 -0.79 -15.54
C GLY A 125 17.38 -0.74 -14.82
N LYS A 126 16.45 -1.65 -15.16
CA LYS A 126 15.15 -1.82 -14.49
C LYS A 126 15.12 -3.08 -13.66
N LEU A 127 14.25 -3.10 -12.65
CA LEU A 127 14.11 -4.24 -11.74
C LEU A 127 13.88 -5.56 -12.48
N LEU A 128 14.51 -6.63 -11.99
CA LEU A 128 14.36 -8.00 -12.50
C LEU A 128 12.99 -8.62 -12.23
N PHE A 129 12.21 -8.00 -11.36
CA PHE A 129 10.90 -8.48 -10.92
C PHE A 129 9.85 -7.37 -11.04
N PRO A 130 8.58 -7.74 -11.25
CA PRO A 130 7.51 -6.75 -11.31
C PRO A 130 7.26 -6.11 -9.94
N TYR A 131 6.68 -4.92 -9.96
CA TYR A 131 6.18 -4.28 -8.76
C TYR A 131 4.82 -3.63 -9.01
N GLY A 132 4.06 -3.44 -7.94
CA GLY A 132 2.75 -2.79 -7.97
C GLY A 132 2.46 -2.02 -6.70
N TYR A 133 1.36 -1.28 -6.72
CA TYR A 133 0.88 -0.55 -5.55
C TYR A 133 -0.64 -0.43 -5.56
N GLY A 134 -1.23 -0.27 -4.37
CA GLY A 134 -2.66 -0.14 -4.20
C GLY A 134 -3.05 0.38 -2.82
N VAL A 135 -4.35 0.50 -2.60
CA VAL A 135 -4.96 1.01 -1.39
C VAL A 135 -5.92 -0.04 -0.85
N VAL A 136 -5.96 -0.24 0.46
CA VAL A 136 -6.97 -1.09 1.10
C VAL A 136 -7.91 -0.20 1.90
N LEU A 137 -9.17 -0.15 1.47
CA LEU A 137 -10.24 0.56 2.18
C LEU A 137 -10.90 -0.38 3.19
N SER A 138 -10.31 -0.47 4.38
CA SER A 138 -10.63 -1.51 5.37
C SER A 138 -12.06 -1.46 5.94
N ASN A 139 -12.78 -0.34 5.77
CA ASN A 139 -14.16 -0.11 6.23
C ASN A 139 -15.16 0.10 5.07
N ILE A 140 -14.75 -0.12 3.82
CA ILE A 140 -15.62 0.01 2.64
C ILE A 140 -15.64 -1.34 1.93
N LEU A 141 -16.82 -1.95 1.83
CA LEU A 141 -16.98 -3.22 1.13
C LEU A 141 -16.86 -3.04 -0.38
N ARG A 142 -16.44 -4.09 -1.09
CA ARG A 142 -16.32 -4.06 -2.56
C ARG A 142 -17.60 -3.59 -3.25
N ARG A 143 -18.75 -4.12 -2.82
CA ARG A 143 -20.07 -3.69 -3.33
C ARG A 143 -20.33 -2.19 -3.11
N GLN A 144 -20.01 -1.66 -1.93
CA GLN A 144 -20.21 -0.23 -1.65
C GLN A 144 -19.28 0.64 -2.50
N PHE A 145 -18.04 0.19 -2.72
CA PHE A 145 -17.10 0.88 -3.59
C PHE A 145 -17.60 0.92 -5.04
N ASP A 146 -18.10 -0.20 -5.56
CA ASP A 146 -18.60 -0.32 -6.94
C ASP A 146 -19.87 0.52 -7.19
N GLU A 147 -20.64 0.80 -6.14
CA GLU A 147 -21.84 1.65 -6.17
C GLU A 147 -21.52 3.17 -6.08
N THR A 148 -20.24 3.56 -6.05
CA THR A 148 -19.79 4.96 -5.92
C THR A 148 -18.99 5.46 -7.14
N ASP A 149 -18.69 6.76 -7.16
CA ASP A 149 -17.81 7.43 -8.12
C ASP A 149 -16.31 7.29 -7.78
N LEU A 150 -15.96 6.69 -6.63
CA LEU A 150 -14.56 6.53 -6.21
C LEU A 150 -13.70 5.78 -7.24
N GLN A 151 -14.32 4.90 -8.04
CA GLN A 151 -13.66 4.16 -9.11
C GLN A 151 -13.05 5.04 -10.21
N GLU A 152 -13.53 6.28 -10.37
CA GLU A 152 -12.98 7.24 -11.35
C GLU A 152 -11.58 7.75 -10.96
N VAL A 153 -11.27 7.72 -9.66
CA VAL A 153 -10.05 8.26 -9.08
C VAL A 153 -9.18 7.20 -8.41
N LEU A 154 -9.79 6.06 -8.04
CA LEU A 154 -9.14 4.87 -7.52
C LEU A 154 -9.46 3.69 -8.43
N PRO A 155 -8.56 3.27 -9.34
CA PRO A 155 -8.85 2.17 -10.25
C PRO A 155 -9.22 0.87 -9.50
N PRO A 156 -10.29 0.16 -9.88
CA PRO A 156 -10.75 -1.06 -9.22
C PRO A 156 -9.71 -2.14 -8.94
N HIS A 157 -8.70 -2.29 -9.80
CA HIS A 157 -7.64 -3.29 -9.66
C HIS A 157 -6.53 -2.89 -8.67
N GLN A 158 -6.59 -1.67 -8.14
CA GLN A 158 -5.67 -1.13 -7.14
C GLN A 158 -6.36 -0.94 -5.77
N VAL A 159 -7.60 -1.43 -5.60
CA VAL A 159 -8.42 -1.32 -4.37
C VAL A 159 -9.07 -2.64 -3.99
#